data_AF-A0A9W8RTG1-F1
#
_entry.id   AF-A0A9W8RTG1-F1
#
_cell.length_a   1.000
_cell.length_b   1.000
_cell.length_c   1.000
_cell.angle_alpha   90.00
_cell.angle_beta   90.00
_cell.angle_gamma   90.00
#
_symmetry.space_group_name_H-M   'P 1'
#
loop_
_entity.id
_entity.type
_entity.pdbx_description
1 polymer ?
#
loop_
_entity_poly.entity_id
_entity_poly.type
_entity_poly.pdbx_seq_one_letter_code
_entity_poly.pdbx_strand_id
1 'polypeptide(L)'
;MATATFTKTPPQISHLVSTLQTTRPEGLLPQDFLEKARNVQKEHFDASKHVEYQAPKHIFTMKDIGLEGQGVSPNAVTEPFKLFSQDAIAQMRAEIFAEDVLENCQYSSPFVKRTVRGMGPKRAPFIYEAWRSKEVLDRISEVAGIDLVPVMDTEISAVNIVVNGDNNITAPAVDGEKNVEDEVSAFAWHYDSYPFVCVTMLSDCTDMVGGETALKTGTGEIMKVRGPAMGTAVVMQGRYINHQALKALGGAERISMITSFRPKSYSHPDESVLTGVRGISNLNELYSDFTQYRLEILEDRFREQARNQRQRVVEGRPFDTRDIKEFLRQQKEYIETTLNELVE
;
A
#
# COMPACT_ATOMS: atom_id res chain seq x y z
N MET A 1 3.01 -24.15 18.05
CA MET A 1 3.31 -23.44 16.79
C MET A 1 4.66 -22.79 16.97
N ALA A 2 5.59 -22.97 16.02
CA ALA A 2 6.87 -22.28 16.07
C ALA A 2 6.61 -20.79 15.86
N THR A 3 6.86 -19.98 16.88
CA THR A 3 6.94 -18.53 16.73
C THR A 3 8.09 -18.25 15.78
N ALA A 4 7.77 -17.76 14.57
CA ALA A 4 8.78 -17.21 13.67
C ALA A 4 9.45 -16.06 14.42
N THR A 5 10.70 -16.26 14.82
CA THR A 5 11.52 -15.18 15.39
C THR A 5 11.93 -14.28 14.24
N PHE A 6 11.21 -13.19 14.04
CA PHE A 6 11.60 -12.09 13.16
C PHE A 6 12.76 -11.36 13.85
N THR A 7 13.98 -11.47 13.29
CA THR A 7 15.22 -11.09 14.01
C THR A 7 15.73 -9.68 13.67
N LYS A 8 15.05 -8.95 12.77
CA LYS A 8 15.47 -7.59 12.37
C LYS A 8 14.32 -6.61 12.53
N THR A 9 14.58 -5.52 13.27
CA THR A 9 13.69 -4.37 13.37
C THR A 9 13.37 -3.84 11.96
N PRO A 10 12.10 -3.53 11.65
CA PRO A 10 11.73 -2.95 10.37
C PRO A 10 12.43 -1.61 10.14
N PRO A 11 12.72 -1.27 8.87
CA PRO A 11 13.49 -0.08 8.54
C PRO A 11 12.75 1.21 8.91
N GLN A 12 13.50 2.26 9.23
CA GLN A 12 12.96 3.59 9.49
C GLN A 12 12.47 4.23 8.17
N ILE A 13 11.37 4.97 8.23
CA ILE A 13 10.87 5.78 7.10
C ILE A 13 11.40 7.20 7.25
N SER A 14 12.02 7.73 6.19
CA SER A 14 12.67 9.04 6.20
C SER A 14 11.95 10.11 5.38
N HIS A 15 10.94 9.74 4.58
CA HIS A 15 10.16 10.71 3.82
C HIS A 15 8.96 11.21 4.64
N LEU A 16 8.60 12.49 4.45
CA LEU A 16 7.43 13.17 5.06
C LEU A 16 7.36 13.18 6.60
N VAL A 17 8.48 12.90 7.27
CA VAL A 17 8.57 12.71 8.74
C VAL A 17 8.06 13.93 9.53
N SER A 18 8.24 15.15 9.02
CA SER A 18 7.92 16.39 9.73
C SER A 18 6.61 17.06 9.31
N THR A 19 5.86 16.48 8.38
CA THR A 19 4.70 17.17 7.77
C THR A 19 3.39 16.63 8.32
N LEU A 20 2.71 17.43 9.15
CA LEU A 20 1.34 17.17 9.63
C LEU A 20 0.28 17.97 8.85
N GLN A 21 0.70 18.97 8.09
CA GLN A 21 -0.19 19.78 7.28
C GLN A 21 -0.32 19.19 5.88
N THR A 22 -1.56 18.97 5.45
CA THR A 22 -1.83 18.55 4.08
C THR A 22 -1.72 19.72 3.14
N THR A 23 -1.17 19.48 1.95
CA THR A 23 -1.17 20.43 0.84
C THR A 23 -2.09 19.91 -0.26
N ARG A 24 -2.75 20.82 -0.98
CA ARG A 24 -3.54 20.49 -2.18
C ARG A 24 -2.66 20.61 -3.42
N PRO A 25 -2.85 19.76 -4.44
CA PRO A 25 -2.09 19.86 -5.68
C PRO A 25 -2.42 21.16 -6.43
N GLU A 26 -1.41 21.77 -7.05
CA GLU A 26 -1.58 22.92 -7.93
C GLU A 26 -1.97 22.47 -9.35
N GLY A 27 -2.63 23.37 -10.09
CA GLY A 27 -3.05 23.11 -11.48
C GLY A 27 -4.34 22.29 -11.58
N LEU A 28 -5.00 22.40 -12.74
CA LEU A 28 -6.19 21.62 -13.06
C LEU A 28 -5.82 20.43 -13.94
N LEU A 29 -6.48 19.30 -13.73
CA LEU A 29 -6.40 18.18 -14.67
C LEU A 29 -7.08 18.58 -16.00
N PRO A 30 -6.59 18.12 -17.16
CA PRO A 30 -7.19 18.45 -18.45
C PRO A 30 -8.67 18.05 -18.53
N GLN A 31 -9.51 18.93 -19.09
CA GLN A 31 -10.96 18.73 -19.10
C GLN A 31 -11.38 17.49 -19.90
N ASP A 32 -10.82 17.29 -21.10
CA ASP A 32 -11.13 16.13 -21.95
C ASP A 32 -10.83 14.80 -21.24
N PHE A 33 -9.77 14.77 -20.43
CA PHE A 33 -9.38 13.63 -19.61
C PHE A 33 -10.44 13.33 -18.53
N LEU A 34 -10.96 14.38 -17.87
CA LEU A 34 -12.00 14.24 -16.85
C LEU A 34 -13.33 13.79 -17.46
N GLU A 35 -13.73 14.38 -18.59
CA GLU A 35 -14.98 14.05 -19.28
C GLU A 35 -14.99 12.59 -19.74
N LYS A 36 -13.87 12.10 -20.30
CA LYS A 36 -13.75 10.70 -20.70
C LYS A 36 -13.99 9.74 -19.52
N ALA A 37 -13.44 10.04 -18.34
CA ALA A 37 -13.65 9.22 -17.15
C ALA A 37 -15.09 9.33 -16.61
N ARG A 38 -15.67 10.52 -16.64
CA ARG A 38 -17.00 10.81 -16.08
C ARG A 38 -18.16 10.31 -16.95
N ASN A 39 -17.92 10.09 -18.25
CA ASN A 39 -18.94 9.58 -19.18
C ASN A 39 -19.22 8.06 -19.01
N VAL A 40 -18.49 7.37 -18.14
CA VAL A 40 -18.77 5.97 -17.79
C VAL A 40 -20.03 5.90 -16.93
N GLN A 41 -21.01 5.11 -17.36
CA GLN A 41 -22.18 4.82 -16.53
C GLN A 41 -21.75 3.99 -15.32
N LYS A 42 -21.86 4.58 -14.13
CA LYS A 42 -21.49 3.92 -12.87
C LYS A 42 -22.37 2.72 -12.58
N GLU A 43 -21.76 1.63 -12.13
CA GLU A 43 -22.44 0.40 -11.71
C GLU A 43 -21.82 -0.16 -10.43
N HIS A 44 -22.45 -1.17 -9.83
CA HIS A 44 -21.92 -1.85 -8.65
C HIS A 44 -20.82 -2.85 -9.00
N PHE A 45 -19.94 -3.15 -8.04
CA PHE A 45 -18.92 -4.14 -8.25
C PHE A 45 -19.52 -5.56 -8.31
N ASP A 46 -19.45 -6.16 -9.49
CA ASP A 46 -19.67 -7.60 -9.72
C ASP A 46 -18.35 -8.33 -9.96
N ALA A 47 -17.96 -9.23 -9.06
CA ALA A 47 -16.71 -9.96 -9.17
C ALA A 47 -16.62 -10.83 -10.43
N SER A 48 -17.74 -11.38 -10.92
CA SER A 48 -17.77 -12.23 -12.12
C SER A 48 -17.48 -11.48 -13.42
N LYS A 49 -17.70 -10.15 -13.41
CA LYS A 49 -17.45 -9.24 -14.53
C LYS A 49 -16.12 -8.49 -14.38
N HIS A 50 -15.80 -8.09 -13.16
CA HIS A 50 -14.75 -7.11 -12.90
C HIS A 50 -13.41 -7.73 -12.50
N VAL A 51 -13.41 -8.96 -11.96
CA VAL A 51 -12.18 -9.69 -11.64
C VAL A 51 -11.76 -10.52 -12.84
N GLU A 52 -10.56 -10.28 -13.35
CA GLU A 52 -9.99 -10.98 -14.50
C GLU A 52 -8.62 -11.55 -14.12
N TYR A 53 -8.59 -12.41 -13.10
CA TYR A 53 -7.34 -12.87 -12.53
C TYR A 53 -6.56 -13.79 -13.48
N GLN A 54 -5.29 -13.46 -13.71
CA GLN A 54 -4.29 -14.36 -14.27
C GLN A 54 -3.04 -14.26 -13.41
N ALA A 55 -2.60 -15.38 -12.84
CA ALA A 55 -1.48 -15.42 -11.91
C ALA A 55 -0.18 -14.83 -12.52
N PRO A 56 0.70 -14.24 -11.70
CA PRO A 56 2.01 -13.78 -12.15
C PRO A 56 2.82 -14.95 -12.70
N LYS A 57 3.61 -14.69 -13.75
CA LYS A 57 4.53 -15.70 -14.30
C LYS A 57 5.63 -16.07 -13.31
N HIS A 58 6.04 -15.10 -12.49
CA HIS A 58 7.05 -15.29 -11.47
C HIS A 58 6.74 -14.48 -10.20
N ILE A 59 7.08 -15.07 -9.05
CA ILE A 59 7.04 -14.43 -7.75
C ILE A 59 8.43 -14.57 -7.16
N PHE A 60 9.12 -13.45 -6.95
CA PHE A 60 10.42 -13.44 -6.30
C PHE A 60 10.23 -13.56 -4.80
N THR A 61 11.01 -14.41 -4.15
CA THR A 61 10.97 -14.58 -2.69
C THR A 61 11.93 -13.62 -1.98
N MET A 62 11.70 -13.41 -0.67
CA MET A 62 12.64 -12.66 0.18
C MET A 62 14.03 -13.28 0.14
N LYS A 63 14.12 -14.60 -0.03
CA LYS A 63 15.38 -15.32 -0.20
C LYS A 63 16.06 -15.00 -1.53
N ASP A 64 15.32 -14.95 -2.63
CA ASP A 64 15.89 -14.64 -3.96
C ASP A 64 16.53 -13.25 -4.00
N ILE A 65 15.98 -12.31 -3.24
CA ILE A 65 16.53 -10.95 -3.12
C ILE A 65 17.50 -10.78 -1.95
N GLY A 66 17.91 -11.86 -1.26
CA GLY A 66 18.88 -11.82 -0.17
C GLY A 66 18.38 -11.18 1.14
N LEU A 67 17.06 -11.08 1.32
CA LEU A 67 16.38 -10.55 2.51
C LEU A 67 15.66 -11.65 3.32
N GLU A 68 16.09 -12.90 3.22
CA GLU A 68 15.51 -14.03 3.97
C GLU A 68 15.38 -13.73 5.47
N GLY A 69 14.22 -14.06 6.05
CA GLY A 69 13.91 -13.79 7.47
C GLY A 69 13.46 -12.35 7.78
N GLN A 70 13.41 -11.46 6.79
CA GLN A 70 12.74 -10.16 6.88
C GLN A 70 11.33 -10.25 6.31
N GLY A 71 10.47 -9.30 6.70
CA GLY A 71 9.07 -9.29 6.29
C GLY A 71 8.22 -10.29 7.04
N VAL A 72 6.95 -10.39 6.65
CA VAL A 72 5.93 -11.25 7.26
C VAL A 72 5.53 -12.43 6.37
N SER A 73 6.11 -12.51 5.17
CA SER A 73 5.87 -13.58 4.18
C SER A 73 7.17 -14.01 3.48
N PRO A 74 7.27 -15.25 2.98
CA PRO A 74 8.35 -15.66 2.08
C PRO A 74 8.36 -14.92 0.73
N ASN A 75 7.21 -14.45 0.23
CA ASN A 75 7.13 -13.81 -1.10
C ASN A 75 7.48 -12.32 -1.00
N ALA A 76 8.45 -11.86 -1.78
CA ALA A 76 8.92 -10.47 -1.76
C ALA A 76 8.09 -9.58 -2.68
N VAL A 77 8.02 -9.95 -3.97
CA VAL A 77 7.42 -9.14 -5.03
C VAL A 77 6.99 -10.04 -6.19
N THR A 78 5.85 -9.73 -6.80
CA THR A 78 5.37 -10.42 -8.00
C THR A 78 5.85 -9.71 -9.25
N GLU A 79 6.02 -10.45 -10.36
CA GLU A 79 5.86 -9.82 -11.67
C GLU A 79 4.42 -9.29 -11.85
N PRO A 80 4.17 -8.35 -12.77
CA PRO A 80 2.82 -7.89 -13.07
C PRO A 80 1.89 -9.03 -13.48
N PHE A 81 0.67 -9.01 -12.96
CA PHE A 81 -0.33 -10.03 -13.22
C PHE A 81 -1.71 -9.41 -13.42
N LYS A 82 -2.56 -10.02 -14.24
CA LYS A 82 -3.89 -9.47 -14.53
C LYS A 82 -4.77 -9.65 -13.30
N LEU A 83 -5.45 -8.59 -12.86
CA LEU A 83 -6.34 -8.62 -11.70
C LEU A 83 -7.74 -8.11 -12.04
N PHE A 84 -7.82 -6.99 -12.77
CA PHE A 84 -9.07 -6.33 -13.08
C PHE A 84 -9.31 -6.26 -14.60
N SER A 85 -10.57 -6.42 -14.99
CA SER A 85 -11.00 -6.23 -16.38
C SER A 85 -10.90 -4.76 -16.81
N GLN A 86 -10.96 -4.50 -18.12
CA GLN A 86 -10.96 -3.11 -18.61
C GLN A 86 -12.19 -2.33 -18.12
N ASP A 87 -13.35 -2.98 -18.04
CA ASP A 87 -14.57 -2.40 -17.49
C ASP A 87 -14.38 -1.97 -16.03
N ALA A 88 -13.73 -2.81 -15.22
CA ALA A 88 -13.42 -2.47 -13.83
C ALA A 88 -12.51 -1.23 -13.75
N ILE A 89 -11.50 -1.15 -14.61
CA ILE A 89 -10.62 0.02 -14.68
C ILE A 89 -11.39 1.28 -15.08
N ALA A 90 -12.35 1.18 -16.00
CA ALA A 90 -13.21 2.30 -16.37
C ALA A 90 -14.06 2.78 -15.19
N GLN A 91 -14.68 1.87 -14.42
CA GLN A 91 -15.45 2.20 -13.22
C GLN A 91 -14.58 2.86 -12.13
N MET A 92 -13.39 2.29 -11.85
CA MET A 92 -12.45 2.87 -10.88
C MET A 92 -12.07 4.30 -11.27
N ARG A 93 -11.73 4.54 -12.55
CA ARG A 93 -11.41 5.88 -13.03
C ARG A 93 -12.61 6.84 -12.92
N ALA A 94 -13.82 6.37 -13.20
CA ALA A 94 -15.04 7.19 -13.08
C ALA A 94 -15.31 7.65 -11.64
N GLU A 95 -14.95 6.85 -10.65
CA GLU A 95 -14.99 7.24 -9.24
C GLU A 95 -13.86 8.20 -8.87
N ILE A 96 -12.61 7.86 -9.21
CA ILE A 96 -11.42 8.67 -8.90
C ILE A 96 -11.56 10.09 -9.43
N PHE A 97 -12.09 10.25 -10.65
CA PHE A 97 -12.22 11.55 -11.31
C PHE A 97 -13.57 12.23 -11.10
N ALA A 98 -14.44 11.70 -10.24
CA ALA A 98 -15.65 12.37 -9.83
C ALA A 98 -15.34 13.71 -9.14
N GLU A 99 -16.20 14.71 -9.31
CA GLU A 99 -15.99 16.06 -8.77
C GLU A 99 -15.79 16.04 -7.25
N ASP A 100 -16.71 15.42 -6.51
CA ASP A 100 -16.64 15.26 -5.05
C ASP A 100 -15.33 14.58 -4.57
N VAL A 101 -14.81 13.62 -5.34
CA VAL A 101 -13.52 12.97 -5.02
C VAL A 101 -12.36 13.94 -5.22
N LEU A 102 -12.29 14.63 -6.36
CA LEU A 102 -11.18 15.55 -6.62
C LEU A 102 -11.18 16.73 -5.64
N GLU A 103 -12.37 17.21 -5.24
CA GLU A 103 -12.54 18.29 -4.26
C GLU A 103 -12.10 17.86 -2.85
N ASN A 104 -12.47 16.65 -2.40
CA ASN A 104 -12.34 16.28 -1.00
C ASN A 104 -11.17 15.32 -0.69
N CYS A 105 -10.60 14.67 -1.69
CA CYS A 105 -9.63 13.58 -1.49
C CYS A 105 -8.26 13.83 -2.11
N GLN A 106 -8.01 15.00 -2.73
CA GLN A 106 -6.72 15.31 -3.34
C GLN A 106 -5.71 15.91 -2.36
N TYR A 107 -4.48 15.41 -2.43
CA TYR A 107 -3.34 15.87 -1.64
C TYR A 107 -2.06 15.95 -2.49
N SER A 108 -1.07 16.68 -1.99
CA SER A 108 0.26 16.81 -2.57
C SER A 108 1.32 16.92 -1.48
N SER A 109 2.57 16.61 -1.83
CA SER A 109 3.75 16.81 -1.00
C SER A 109 5.00 16.91 -1.90
N PRO A 110 6.18 17.23 -1.35
CA PRO A 110 7.43 17.16 -2.10
C PRO A 110 7.73 15.76 -2.69
N PHE A 111 7.16 14.70 -2.10
CA PHE A 111 7.34 13.32 -2.56
C PHE A 111 6.29 12.90 -3.60
N VAL A 112 5.08 13.45 -3.55
CA VAL A 112 4.00 13.13 -4.50
C VAL A 112 3.27 14.40 -4.96
N LYS A 113 3.36 14.70 -6.26
CA LYS A 113 2.77 15.94 -6.81
C LYS A 113 1.24 15.98 -6.71
N ARG A 114 0.58 14.85 -6.94
CA ARG A 114 -0.88 14.70 -6.87
C ARG A 114 -1.25 13.28 -6.51
N THR A 115 -1.95 13.13 -5.39
CA THR A 115 -2.50 11.84 -4.94
C THR A 115 -3.96 12.02 -4.51
N VAL A 116 -4.80 11.02 -4.77
CA VAL A 116 -6.18 10.93 -4.28
C VAL A 116 -6.24 9.86 -3.21
N ARG A 117 -6.71 10.19 -1.99
CA ARG A 117 -6.70 9.28 -0.84
C ARG A 117 -7.96 9.48 0.03
N GLY A 118 -8.34 8.47 0.81
CA GLY A 118 -9.49 8.58 1.72
C GLY A 118 -10.84 8.73 1.02
N MET A 119 -11.05 8.08 -0.13
CA MET A 119 -12.32 8.16 -0.86
C MET A 119 -13.47 7.53 -0.05
N GLY A 120 -13.23 6.34 0.52
CA GLY A 120 -14.20 5.61 1.31
C GLY A 120 -15.43 5.14 0.50
N PRO A 121 -16.35 4.39 1.14
CA PRO A 121 -17.50 3.78 0.47
C PRO A 121 -18.51 4.81 -0.05
N LYS A 122 -18.53 6.02 0.53
CA LYS A 122 -19.46 7.07 0.12
C LYS A 122 -19.11 7.68 -1.24
N ARG A 123 -17.82 7.88 -1.51
CA ARG A 123 -17.36 8.57 -2.72
C ARG A 123 -16.91 7.60 -3.82
N ALA A 124 -16.43 6.43 -3.42
CA ALA A 124 -15.94 5.40 -4.33
C ALA A 124 -16.45 3.99 -3.94
N PRO A 125 -17.77 3.75 -3.97
CA PRO A 125 -18.36 2.46 -3.59
C PRO A 125 -17.84 1.29 -4.43
N PHE A 126 -17.64 1.44 -5.74
CA PHE A 126 -17.11 0.38 -6.60
C PHE A 126 -15.70 -0.02 -6.19
N ILE A 127 -14.80 0.95 -6.01
CA ILE A 127 -13.43 0.72 -5.54
C ILE A 127 -13.44 0.05 -4.16
N TYR A 128 -14.28 0.55 -3.25
CA TYR A 128 -14.40 0.03 -1.90
C TYR A 128 -14.85 -1.44 -1.88
N GLU A 129 -15.91 -1.76 -2.63
CA GLU A 129 -16.43 -3.12 -2.78
C GLU A 129 -15.38 -4.03 -3.44
N ALA A 130 -14.70 -3.57 -4.50
CA ALA A 130 -13.68 -4.34 -5.20
C ALA A 130 -12.56 -4.79 -4.26
N TRP A 131 -11.97 -3.87 -3.51
CA TRP A 131 -10.85 -4.15 -2.61
C TRP A 131 -11.24 -4.86 -1.30
N ARG A 132 -12.53 -5.00 -1.02
CA ARG A 132 -13.06 -5.81 0.08
C ARG A 132 -13.64 -7.15 -0.36
N SER A 133 -13.83 -7.35 -1.66
CA SER A 133 -14.39 -8.59 -2.19
C SER A 133 -13.51 -9.79 -1.86
N LYS A 134 -14.14 -10.92 -1.55
CA LYS A 134 -13.42 -12.16 -1.29
C LYS A 134 -12.60 -12.57 -2.50
N GLU A 135 -13.14 -12.37 -3.69
CA GLU A 135 -12.55 -12.74 -4.97
C GLU A 135 -11.24 -12.00 -5.24
N VAL A 136 -11.13 -10.72 -4.87
CA VAL A 136 -9.86 -9.98 -4.96
C VAL A 136 -8.92 -10.39 -3.82
N LEU A 137 -9.41 -10.43 -2.58
CA LEU A 137 -8.58 -10.69 -1.40
C LEU A 137 -7.95 -12.09 -1.42
N ASP A 138 -8.67 -13.10 -1.92
CA ASP A 138 -8.13 -14.45 -2.09
C ASP A 138 -6.93 -14.43 -3.06
N ARG A 139 -7.01 -13.69 -4.16
CA ARG A 139 -5.93 -13.62 -5.18
C ARG A 139 -4.73 -12.82 -4.71
N ILE A 140 -4.97 -11.73 -3.99
CA ILE A 140 -3.90 -10.96 -3.36
C ILE A 140 -3.19 -11.82 -2.31
N SER A 141 -3.94 -12.54 -1.48
CA SER A 141 -3.37 -13.43 -0.45
C SER A 141 -2.60 -14.61 -1.07
N GLU A 142 -3.13 -15.19 -2.15
CA GLU A 142 -2.50 -16.27 -2.92
C GLU A 142 -1.09 -15.86 -3.38
N VAL A 143 -0.97 -14.71 -4.07
CA VAL A 143 0.34 -14.26 -4.58
C VAL A 143 1.24 -13.68 -3.49
N ALA A 144 0.67 -13.14 -2.41
CA ALA A 144 1.42 -12.66 -1.25
C ALA A 144 1.99 -13.81 -0.41
N GLY A 145 1.48 -15.04 -0.53
CA GLY A 145 1.92 -16.18 0.26
C GLY A 145 1.47 -16.14 1.73
N ILE A 146 0.50 -15.27 2.06
CA ILE A 146 -0.10 -15.12 3.39
C ILE A 146 -1.48 -14.49 3.25
N ASP A 147 -2.41 -14.82 4.15
CA ASP A 147 -3.73 -14.18 4.19
C ASP A 147 -3.63 -12.69 4.51
N LEU A 148 -4.14 -11.85 3.61
CA LEU A 148 -4.11 -10.40 3.72
C LEU A 148 -5.52 -9.80 3.80
N VAL A 149 -5.58 -8.65 4.46
CA VAL A 149 -6.75 -7.74 4.45
C VAL A 149 -6.25 -6.31 4.23
N PRO A 150 -7.07 -5.41 3.64
CA PRO A 150 -6.71 -4.01 3.56
C PRO A 150 -6.40 -3.49 4.97
N VAL A 151 -5.35 -2.68 5.09
CA VAL A 151 -4.89 -2.24 6.42
C VAL A 151 -5.95 -1.39 7.12
N MET A 152 -6.55 -0.44 6.40
CA MET A 152 -7.68 0.39 6.82
C MET A 152 -8.33 1.09 5.62
N ASP A 153 -9.48 1.73 5.81
CA ASP A 153 -10.32 2.27 4.74
C ASP A 153 -9.67 3.44 4.03
N THR A 154 -9.00 4.31 4.79
CA THR A 154 -8.20 5.43 4.28
C THR A 154 -7.04 5.02 3.36
N GLU A 155 -6.58 3.75 3.45
CA GLU A 155 -5.51 3.18 2.63
C GLU A 155 -6.03 2.29 1.49
N ILE A 156 -7.34 2.22 1.30
CA ILE A 156 -7.91 1.65 0.08
C ILE A 156 -7.73 2.67 -1.04
N SER A 157 -6.91 2.30 -2.01
CA SER A 157 -6.75 3.03 -3.27
C SER A 157 -6.24 4.46 -3.12
N ALA A 158 -5.05 4.63 -2.53
CA ALA A 158 -4.25 5.84 -2.75
C ALA A 158 -3.85 5.92 -4.23
N VAL A 159 -4.28 6.94 -4.95
CA VAL A 159 -4.10 7.05 -6.40
C VAL A 159 -3.15 8.17 -6.75
N ASN A 160 -1.98 7.82 -7.27
CA ASN A 160 -1.01 8.80 -7.77
C ASN A 160 -1.32 9.12 -9.23
N ILE A 161 -1.44 10.41 -9.55
CA ILE A 161 -1.84 10.89 -10.88
C ILE A 161 -0.73 11.75 -11.47
N VAL A 162 -0.25 11.36 -12.65
CA VAL A 162 0.66 12.15 -13.48
C VAL A 162 0.04 12.29 -14.86
N VAL A 163 -0.05 13.51 -15.41
CA VAL A 163 -0.57 13.77 -16.75
C VAL A 163 0.43 14.62 -17.53
N ASN A 164 0.74 14.24 -18.76
CA ASN A 164 1.65 14.97 -19.63
C ASN A 164 0.97 16.26 -20.10
N GLY A 165 1.55 17.42 -19.80
CA GLY A 165 0.91 18.73 -19.96
C GLY A 165 0.96 19.60 -18.69
N ASP A 166 1.34 19.03 -17.54
CA ASP A 166 1.88 19.79 -16.43
C ASP A 166 3.21 20.45 -16.87
N ASN A 167 3.12 21.63 -17.49
CA ASN A 167 4.24 22.43 -18.01
C ASN A 167 5.25 22.86 -16.92
N ASN A 168 5.10 22.38 -15.69
CA ASN A 168 6.09 22.46 -14.62
C ASN A 168 6.88 21.15 -14.51
N ILE A 169 7.53 20.74 -15.61
CA ILE A 169 8.85 20.12 -15.48
C ILE A 169 9.84 21.27 -15.23
N THR A 170 9.68 21.95 -14.10
CA THR A 170 10.81 22.65 -13.50
C THR A 170 11.68 21.56 -12.92
N ALA A 171 12.84 21.35 -13.53
CA ALA A 171 13.97 20.80 -12.80
C ALA A 171 14.09 21.60 -11.49
N PRO A 172 14.28 20.97 -10.32
CA PRO A 172 14.64 21.74 -9.15
C PRO A 172 15.97 22.43 -9.47
N ALA A 173 15.89 23.76 -9.56
CA ALA A 173 17.03 24.64 -9.55
C ALA A 173 17.15 25.16 -8.11
N VAL A 174 17.98 24.50 -7.30
CA VAL A 174 18.84 25.14 -6.29
C VAL A 174 20.06 24.22 -6.10
N ASP A 175 21.23 24.86 -6.01
CA ASP A 175 22.58 24.33 -5.96
C ASP A 175 22.82 23.15 -4.99
N GLY A 176 23.64 22.20 -5.44
CA GLY A 176 24.16 21.08 -4.64
C GLY A 176 24.21 19.80 -5.48
N GLU A 177 25.41 19.23 -5.61
CA GLU A 177 25.76 18.00 -6.34
C GLU A 177 24.59 17.02 -6.58
N LYS A 178 24.03 17.02 -7.80
CA LYS A 178 22.94 16.12 -8.19
C LYS A 178 23.47 14.70 -8.40
N ASN A 179 22.94 13.76 -7.62
CA ASN A 179 23.02 12.34 -7.96
C ASN A 179 22.20 12.10 -9.24
N VAL A 180 22.84 11.59 -10.28
CA VAL A 180 22.22 11.25 -11.58
C VAL A 180 21.03 10.28 -11.42
N GLU A 181 20.95 9.56 -10.30
CA GLU A 181 19.87 8.62 -9.97
C GLU A 181 18.49 9.28 -9.74
N ASP A 182 18.44 10.50 -9.20
CA ASP A 182 17.17 11.20 -8.92
C ASP A 182 16.50 11.73 -10.20
N GLU A 183 17.26 11.93 -11.28
CA GLU A 183 16.71 12.36 -12.57
C GLU A 183 15.87 11.26 -13.25
N VAL A 184 16.08 9.99 -12.90
CA VAL A 184 15.41 8.83 -13.51
C VAL A 184 14.23 8.33 -12.66
N SER A 185 14.00 8.90 -11.48
CA SER A 185 13.02 8.37 -10.51
C SER A 185 11.69 9.12 -10.53
N ALA A 186 10.58 8.39 -10.59
CA ALA A 186 9.22 8.94 -10.39
C ALA A 186 8.89 9.06 -8.90
N PHE A 187 9.42 8.15 -8.08
CA PHE A 187 9.34 8.16 -6.62
C PHE A 187 10.69 7.69 -6.08
N ALA A 188 11.37 8.53 -5.32
CA ALA A 188 12.72 8.26 -4.79
C ALA A 188 12.76 7.00 -3.91
N TRP A 189 13.95 6.46 -3.66
CA TRP A 189 14.17 5.30 -2.80
C TRP A 189 13.48 5.42 -1.44
N HIS A 190 12.61 4.48 -1.10
CA HIS A 190 11.86 4.48 0.15
C HIS A 190 11.46 3.06 0.60
N TYR A 191 10.95 3.00 1.82
CA TYR A 191 10.15 1.89 2.33
C TYR A 191 8.72 2.38 2.51
N ASP A 192 7.76 1.52 2.25
CA ASP A 192 6.35 1.83 2.49
C ASP A 192 6.03 1.88 3.98
N SER A 193 4.87 2.48 4.27
CA SER A 193 4.30 2.56 5.61
C SER A 193 3.71 1.24 6.11
N TYR A 194 3.32 0.34 5.20
CA TYR A 194 2.53 -0.86 5.51
C TYR A 194 3.18 -2.15 5.01
N PRO A 195 2.96 -3.30 5.67
CA PRO A 195 3.64 -4.56 5.37
C PRO A 195 3.59 -4.94 3.88
N PHE A 196 2.42 -4.78 3.27
CA PHE A 196 2.19 -5.09 1.88
C PHE A 196 1.53 -3.96 1.12
N VAL A 197 1.82 -3.93 -0.18
CA VAL A 197 1.20 -3.02 -1.13
C VAL A 197 0.76 -3.80 -2.36
N CYS A 198 -0.40 -3.46 -2.91
CA CYS A 198 -0.82 -3.85 -4.26
C CYS A 198 -0.91 -2.60 -5.14
N VAL A 199 -0.04 -2.50 -6.14
CA VAL A 199 -0.03 -1.40 -7.11
C VAL A 199 -0.73 -1.84 -8.38
N THR A 200 -1.91 -1.28 -8.65
CA THR A 200 -2.70 -1.51 -9.86
C THR A 200 -2.53 -0.35 -10.84
N MET A 201 -2.23 -0.65 -12.10
CA MET A 201 -2.11 0.40 -13.12
C MET A 201 -3.47 0.70 -13.76
N LEU A 202 -3.87 1.97 -13.75
CA LEU A 202 -5.14 2.47 -14.31
C LEU A 202 -4.97 3.17 -15.66
N SER A 203 -3.73 3.53 -16.03
CA SER A 203 -3.41 4.13 -17.33
C SER A 203 -3.09 3.07 -18.36
N ASP A 204 -3.41 3.37 -19.61
CA ASP A 204 -2.89 2.63 -20.75
C ASP A 204 -1.40 2.98 -20.92
N CYS A 205 -0.54 1.99 -20.69
CA CYS A 205 0.91 2.13 -20.78
C CYS A 205 1.49 1.54 -22.06
N THR A 206 0.66 1.29 -23.10
CA THR A 206 1.11 0.63 -24.34
C THR A 206 2.25 1.39 -25.03
N ASP A 207 2.20 2.72 -25.04
CA ASP A 207 3.22 3.58 -25.66
C ASP A 207 4.27 4.10 -24.66
N MET A 208 4.32 3.52 -23.45
CA MET A 208 5.25 3.94 -22.40
C MET A 208 6.49 3.03 -22.37
N VAL A 209 7.65 3.66 -22.25
CA VAL A 209 8.95 2.99 -22.07
C VAL A 209 9.51 3.32 -20.69
N GLY A 210 9.94 2.29 -19.96
CA GLY A 210 10.39 2.41 -18.58
C GLY A 210 9.24 2.23 -17.57
N GLY A 211 9.36 2.85 -16.39
CA GLY A 211 8.35 2.72 -15.34
C GLY A 211 8.48 1.48 -14.46
N GLU A 212 9.61 0.77 -14.54
CA GLU A 212 9.93 -0.37 -13.69
C GLU A 212 10.01 0.02 -12.22
N THR A 213 9.81 -0.96 -11.35
CA THR A 213 10.13 -0.84 -9.93
C THR A 213 11.53 -1.38 -9.71
N ALA A 214 12.43 -0.52 -9.22
CA ALA A 214 13.78 -0.92 -8.82
C ALA A 214 13.79 -1.24 -7.32
N LEU A 215 14.45 -2.32 -6.94
CA LEU A 215 14.53 -2.88 -5.60
C LEU A 215 16.00 -3.00 -5.20
N LYS A 216 16.34 -2.65 -3.96
CA LYS A 216 17.66 -2.99 -3.39
C LYS A 216 17.61 -4.37 -2.76
N THR A 217 18.45 -5.27 -3.23
CA THR A 217 18.62 -6.61 -2.66
C THR A 217 19.40 -6.53 -1.35
N GLY A 218 19.48 -7.64 -0.61
CA GLY A 218 20.29 -7.76 0.62
C GLY A 218 21.79 -7.59 0.41
N THR A 219 22.28 -7.71 -0.84
CA THR A 219 23.67 -7.40 -1.20
C THR A 219 23.88 -5.93 -1.55
N GLY A 220 22.82 -5.14 -1.64
CA GLY A 220 22.84 -3.74 -2.07
C GLY A 220 22.75 -3.55 -3.60
N GLU A 221 22.67 -4.63 -4.36
CA GLU A 221 22.47 -4.58 -5.82
C GLU A 221 21.05 -4.11 -6.17
N ILE A 222 20.90 -3.50 -7.35
CA ILE A 222 19.61 -3.05 -7.84
C ILE A 222 19.02 -4.10 -8.78
N MET A 223 17.89 -4.66 -8.38
CA MET A 223 17.05 -5.52 -9.21
C MET A 223 15.90 -4.69 -9.79
N LYS A 224 15.58 -4.85 -11.07
CA LYS A 224 14.41 -4.20 -11.68
C LYS A 224 13.34 -5.23 -11.97
N VAL A 225 12.12 -4.94 -11.54
CA VAL A 225 10.92 -5.73 -11.86
C VAL A 225 10.05 -4.90 -12.78
N ARG A 226 9.49 -5.56 -13.81
CA ARG A 226 8.62 -4.90 -14.78
C ARG A 226 7.45 -4.21 -14.06
N GLY A 227 7.17 -2.97 -14.45
CA GLY A 227 6.01 -2.24 -13.94
C GLY A 227 4.68 -2.78 -14.50
N PRO A 228 3.54 -2.56 -13.80
CA PRO A 228 2.24 -3.00 -14.28
C PRO A 228 1.76 -2.21 -15.51
N ALA A 229 1.05 -2.91 -16.40
CA ALA A 229 0.24 -2.33 -17.48
C ALA A 229 -1.24 -2.24 -17.06
N MET A 230 -2.08 -1.53 -17.82
CA MET A 230 -3.48 -1.29 -17.47
C MET A 230 -4.24 -2.56 -17.03
N GLY A 231 -4.87 -2.50 -15.86
CA GLY A 231 -5.62 -3.63 -15.28
C GLY A 231 -4.77 -4.75 -14.68
N THR A 232 -3.45 -4.63 -14.74
CA THR A 232 -2.52 -5.51 -14.03
C THR A 232 -2.09 -4.89 -12.70
N ALA A 233 -1.63 -5.77 -11.81
CA ALA A 233 -1.19 -5.42 -10.47
C ALA A 233 0.17 -6.02 -10.16
N VAL A 234 0.88 -5.41 -9.21
CA VAL A 234 2.08 -5.94 -8.56
C VAL A 234 1.84 -5.95 -7.06
N VAL A 235 2.11 -7.08 -6.41
CA VAL A 235 2.08 -7.20 -4.94
C VAL A 235 3.50 -7.24 -4.41
N MET A 236 3.79 -6.48 -3.36
CA MET A 236 5.13 -6.37 -2.78
C MET A 236 5.10 -6.16 -1.26
N GLN A 237 6.10 -6.69 -0.57
CA GLN A 237 6.40 -6.40 0.84
C GLN A 237 7.07 -5.03 1.04
N GLY A 238 6.38 -3.95 0.67
CA GLY A 238 6.95 -2.60 0.55
C GLY A 238 7.55 -2.02 1.82
N ARG A 239 7.07 -2.42 3.02
CA ARG A 239 7.66 -2.03 4.31
C ARG A 239 9.09 -2.51 4.48
N TYR A 240 9.44 -3.61 3.82
CA TYR A 240 10.65 -4.39 4.06
C TYR A 240 11.67 -4.28 2.93
N ILE A 241 11.25 -3.81 1.77
CA ILE A 241 12.07 -3.75 0.56
C ILE A 241 12.28 -2.30 0.19
N ASN A 242 13.53 -1.83 0.19
CA ASN A 242 13.86 -0.48 -0.26
C ASN A 242 13.68 -0.42 -1.77
N HIS A 243 12.79 0.42 -2.23
CA HIS A 243 12.38 0.44 -3.63
C HIS A 243 12.18 1.86 -4.15
N GLN A 244 12.19 1.98 -5.48
CA GLN A 244 11.83 3.20 -6.18
C GLN A 244 11.06 2.86 -7.45
N ALA A 245 10.13 3.73 -7.84
CA ALA A 245 9.49 3.65 -9.14
C ALA A 245 10.26 4.52 -10.12
N LEU A 246 10.69 3.93 -11.25
CA LEU A 246 11.38 4.68 -12.29
C LEU A 246 10.40 5.50 -13.11
N LYS A 247 10.89 6.59 -13.73
CA LYS A 247 10.13 7.36 -14.71
C LYS A 247 9.82 6.48 -15.92
N ALA A 248 8.65 6.71 -16.49
CA ALA A 248 8.31 6.22 -17.80
C ALA A 248 8.24 7.39 -18.77
N LEU A 249 8.74 7.18 -19.98
CA LEU A 249 8.70 8.15 -21.07
C LEU A 249 7.66 7.69 -22.10
N GLY A 250 6.95 8.64 -22.71
CA GLY A 250 5.80 8.34 -23.58
C GLY A 250 4.48 8.21 -22.80
N GLY A 251 3.37 8.06 -23.53
CA GLY A 251 2.01 8.07 -22.98
C GLY A 251 1.46 9.48 -22.75
N ALA A 252 0.16 9.58 -22.40
CA ALA A 252 -0.50 10.84 -22.04
C ALA A 252 -0.61 11.02 -20.51
N GLU A 253 -0.57 9.92 -19.76
CA GLU A 253 -0.85 9.87 -18.34
C GLU A 253 -0.19 8.63 -17.70
N ARG A 254 0.06 8.70 -16.39
CA ARG A 254 0.45 7.56 -15.55
C ARG A 254 -0.32 7.64 -14.24
N ILE A 255 -1.30 6.76 -14.09
CA ILE A 255 -2.17 6.69 -12.93
C ILE A 255 -2.01 5.31 -12.30
N SER A 256 -1.47 5.28 -11.10
CA SER A 256 -1.31 4.07 -10.29
C SER A 256 -2.21 4.16 -9.08
N MET A 257 -2.97 3.10 -8.82
CA MET A 257 -3.81 2.93 -7.64
C MET A 257 -3.16 1.95 -6.68
N ILE A 258 -3.00 2.35 -5.43
CA ILE A 258 -2.24 1.65 -4.41
C ILE A 258 -3.19 1.29 -3.27
N THR A 259 -3.34 -0.01 -2.99
CA THR A 259 -4.03 -0.49 -1.79
C THR A 259 -3.04 -1.16 -0.87
N SER A 260 -3.02 -0.75 0.40
CA SER A 260 -2.10 -1.26 1.41
C SER A 260 -2.74 -2.37 2.23
N PHE A 261 -1.95 -3.37 2.60
CA PHE A 261 -2.43 -4.57 3.28
C PHE A 261 -1.60 -4.90 4.52
N ARG A 262 -2.26 -5.61 5.44
CA ARG A 262 -1.63 -6.26 6.59
C ARG A 262 -1.99 -7.75 6.63
N PRO A 263 -1.22 -8.58 7.34
CA PRO A 263 -1.65 -9.93 7.67
C PRO A 263 -3.05 -9.92 8.33
N LYS A 264 -3.92 -10.81 7.87
CA LYS A 264 -5.26 -10.99 8.44
C LYS A 264 -5.20 -11.49 9.88
N SER A 265 -4.30 -12.43 10.15
CA SER A 265 -4.13 -12.99 11.49
C SER A 265 -3.42 -12.00 12.40
N TYR A 266 -4.02 -11.74 13.57
CA TYR A 266 -3.45 -10.93 14.65
C TYR A 266 -2.21 -11.57 15.30
N SER A 267 -1.91 -12.83 14.99
CA SER A 267 -0.71 -13.54 15.48
C SER A 267 0.58 -13.11 14.77
N HIS A 268 0.49 -12.43 13.62
CA HIS A 268 1.66 -11.92 12.92
C HIS A 268 2.02 -10.53 13.45
N PRO A 269 3.31 -10.13 13.35
CA PRO A 269 3.70 -8.75 13.54
C PRO A 269 2.93 -7.83 12.59
N ASP A 270 2.53 -6.68 13.10
CA ASP A 270 1.98 -5.58 12.30
C ASP A 270 2.82 -4.34 12.59
N GLU A 271 3.75 -4.09 11.68
CA GLU A 271 4.78 -3.06 11.73
C GLU A 271 4.40 -1.85 10.87
N SER A 272 3.09 -1.68 10.68
CA SER A 272 2.50 -0.50 10.07
C SER A 272 2.85 0.77 10.84
N VAL A 273 3.21 1.80 10.10
CA VAL A 273 3.49 3.15 10.59
C VAL A 273 2.73 4.16 9.74
N LEU A 274 2.60 5.40 10.19
CA LEU A 274 1.90 6.48 9.49
C LEU A 274 2.86 7.54 8.92
N THR A 275 4.15 7.45 9.24
CA THR A 275 5.16 8.45 8.89
C THR A 275 5.17 8.85 7.41
N GLY A 276 5.02 7.89 6.50
CA GLY A 276 5.02 8.18 5.05
C GLY A 276 3.71 8.73 4.50
N VAL A 277 2.63 8.79 5.29
CA VAL A 277 1.28 9.12 4.79
C VAL A 277 0.59 10.25 5.54
N ARG A 278 1.04 10.63 6.76
CA ARG A 278 0.43 11.71 7.56
C ARG A 278 0.30 13.02 6.78
N GLY A 279 1.39 13.47 6.13
CA GLY A 279 1.42 14.73 5.38
C GLY A 279 0.56 14.78 4.12
N ILE A 280 -0.06 13.65 3.73
CA ILE A 280 -0.89 13.54 2.53
C ILE A 280 -2.25 12.88 2.82
N SER A 281 -2.73 12.96 4.06
CA SER A 281 -3.99 12.35 4.47
C SER A 281 -4.78 13.27 5.41
N ASN A 282 -6.10 13.13 5.43
CA ASN A 282 -6.91 13.70 6.50
C ASN A 282 -6.56 13.02 7.83
N LEU A 283 -5.89 13.72 8.75
CA LEU A 283 -5.41 13.14 10.01
C LEU A 283 -6.54 12.61 10.90
N ASN A 284 -7.70 13.27 10.91
CA ASN A 284 -8.84 12.81 11.71
C ASN A 284 -9.33 11.45 11.22
N GLU A 285 -9.43 11.27 9.91
CA GLU A 285 -9.84 9.98 9.31
C GLU A 285 -8.73 8.94 9.50
N LEU A 286 -7.48 9.29 9.17
CA LEU A 286 -6.33 8.39 9.27
C LEU A 286 -6.11 7.86 10.69
N TYR A 287 -6.13 8.74 11.70
CA TYR A 287 -5.93 8.34 13.09
C TYR A 287 -7.11 7.58 13.66
N SER A 288 -8.34 7.90 13.23
CA SER A 288 -9.54 7.15 13.64
C SER A 288 -9.45 5.70 13.15
N ASP A 289 -9.21 5.53 11.85
CA ASP A 289 -9.03 4.22 11.22
C ASP A 289 -7.89 3.43 11.86
N PHE A 290 -6.71 4.06 11.97
CA PHE A 290 -5.51 3.42 12.51
C PHE A 290 -5.74 2.99 13.96
N THR A 291 -6.24 3.88 14.80
CA THR A 291 -6.52 3.56 16.20
C THR A 291 -7.54 2.44 16.32
N GLN A 292 -8.61 2.49 15.53
CA GLN A 292 -9.67 1.48 15.56
C GLN A 292 -9.11 0.08 15.31
N TYR A 293 -8.45 -0.17 14.18
CA TYR A 293 -8.03 -1.53 13.84
C TYR A 293 -6.93 -2.04 14.79
N ARG A 294 -6.06 -1.14 15.28
CA ARG A 294 -5.00 -1.49 16.25
C ARG A 294 -5.61 -1.94 17.58
N LEU A 295 -6.69 -1.28 18.02
CA LEU A 295 -7.44 -1.69 19.21
C LEU A 295 -8.17 -3.03 19.01
N GLU A 296 -8.77 -3.26 17.84
CA GLU A 296 -9.42 -4.53 17.49
C GLU A 296 -8.41 -5.70 17.52
N ILE A 297 -7.18 -5.49 17.03
CA ILE A 297 -6.10 -6.49 17.12
C ILE A 297 -5.77 -6.81 18.59
N LEU A 298 -5.66 -5.80 19.45
CA LEU A 298 -5.42 -6.01 20.89
C LEU A 298 -6.57 -6.77 21.53
N GLU A 299 -7.82 -6.42 21.20
CA GLU A 299 -9.01 -7.11 21.70
C GLU A 299 -8.95 -8.61 21.37
N ASP A 300 -8.69 -8.95 20.09
CA ASP A 300 -8.61 -10.34 19.64
C ASP A 300 -7.46 -11.10 20.32
N ARG A 301 -6.28 -10.48 20.44
CA ARG A 301 -5.13 -11.08 21.13
C ARG A 301 -5.42 -11.37 22.60
N PHE A 302 -6.00 -10.42 23.33
CA PHE A 302 -6.37 -10.64 24.73
C PHE A 302 -7.47 -11.69 24.88
N ARG A 303 -8.46 -11.67 23.98
CA ARG A 303 -9.55 -12.65 23.95
C ARG A 303 -9.02 -14.06 23.70
N GLU A 304 -8.11 -14.24 22.76
CA GLU A 304 -7.44 -15.52 22.51
C GLU A 304 -6.61 -15.96 23.71
N GLN A 305 -5.77 -15.08 24.27
CA GLN A 305 -4.94 -15.46 25.41
C GLN A 305 -5.77 -15.84 26.64
N ALA A 306 -6.89 -15.16 26.89
CA ALA A 306 -7.82 -15.54 27.94
C ALA A 306 -8.47 -16.91 27.69
N ARG A 307 -8.80 -17.25 26.42
CA ARG A 307 -9.27 -18.59 26.04
C ARG A 307 -8.19 -19.65 26.30
N ASN A 308 -6.95 -19.38 25.88
CA ASN A 308 -5.81 -20.28 26.10
C ASN A 308 -5.57 -20.55 27.59
N GLN A 309 -5.70 -19.53 28.45
CA GLN A 309 -5.55 -19.71 29.90
C GLN A 309 -6.68 -20.53 30.53
N ARG A 310 -7.93 -20.37 30.08
CA ARG A 310 -9.03 -21.23 30.53
C ARG A 310 -8.81 -22.68 30.11
N GLN A 311 -8.41 -22.91 28.85
CA GLN A 311 -8.14 -24.24 28.31
C GLN A 311 -6.98 -24.92 29.06
N ARG A 312 -5.90 -24.19 29.36
CA ARG A 312 -4.77 -24.68 30.18
C ARG A 312 -5.22 -25.25 31.52
N VAL A 313 -6.14 -24.58 32.21
CA VAL A 313 -6.67 -25.02 33.51
C VAL A 313 -7.50 -26.29 33.36
N VAL A 314 -8.36 -26.37 32.35
CA VAL A 314 -9.16 -27.57 32.05
C VAL A 314 -8.27 -28.78 31.77
N GLU A 315 -7.16 -28.57 31.07
CA GLU A 315 -6.17 -29.61 30.73
C GLU A 315 -5.21 -29.94 31.87
N GLY A 316 -5.31 -29.27 33.03
CA GLY A 316 -4.41 -29.49 34.17
C GLY A 316 -2.95 -29.10 33.91
N ARG A 317 -2.68 -28.27 32.90
CA ARG A 317 -1.32 -27.82 32.58
C ARG A 317 -0.83 -26.77 33.59
N PRO A 318 0.44 -26.81 34.03
CA PRO A 318 0.99 -25.81 34.96
C PRO A 318 0.98 -24.40 34.34
N PHE A 319 1.02 -23.37 35.19
CA PHE A 319 1.07 -21.99 34.73
C PHE A 319 2.46 -21.68 34.16
N ASP A 320 2.51 -21.12 32.94
CA ASP A 320 3.75 -20.69 32.31
C ASP A 320 3.92 -19.18 32.46
N THR A 321 4.66 -18.79 33.49
CA THR A 321 4.97 -17.37 33.75
C THR A 321 5.80 -16.74 32.63
N ARG A 322 6.62 -17.51 31.91
CA ARG A 322 7.48 -17.00 30.84
C ARG A 322 6.62 -16.64 29.63
N ASP A 323 5.74 -17.55 29.22
CA ASP A 323 4.79 -17.35 28.11
C ASP A 323 3.91 -16.12 28.33
N ILE A 324 3.32 -15.99 29.53
CA ILE A 324 2.46 -14.84 29.85
C ILE A 324 3.23 -13.53 29.84
N LYS A 325 4.44 -13.50 30.41
CA LYS A 325 5.28 -12.31 30.39
C LYS A 325 5.66 -11.92 28.96
N GLU A 326 5.92 -12.90 28.09
CA GLU A 326 6.25 -12.65 26.70
C GLU A 326 5.07 -12.05 25.94
N PHE A 327 3.88 -12.67 26.05
CA PHE A 327 2.65 -12.14 25.48
C PHE A 327 2.40 -10.68 25.91
N LEU A 328 2.53 -10.37 27.21
CA LEU A 328 2.30 -9.02 27.74
C LEU A 328 3.34 -8.01 27.25
N ARG A 329 4.61 -8.42 27.07
CA ARG A 329 5.64 -7.54 26.50
C ARG A 329 5.35 -7.20 25.05
N GLN A 330 4.93 -8.18 24.25
CA GLN A 330 4.54 -7.95 22.85
C GLN A 330 3.37 -6.96 22.75
N GLN A 331 2.39 -7.04 23.66
CA GLN A 331 1.27 -6.09 23.67
C GLN A 331 1.73 -4.69 24.10
N LYS A 332 2.64 -4.62 25.08
CA LYS A 332 3.23 -3.35 25.50
C LYS A 332 3.98 -2.67 24.34
N GLU A 333 4.82 -3.40 23.63
CA GLU A 333 5.56 -2.88 22.47
C GLU A 333 4.59 -2.42 21.36
N TYR A 334 3.55 -3.21 21.07
CA TYR A 334 2.52 -2.84 20.10
C TYR A 334 1.79 -1.53 20.45
N ILE A 335 1.49 -1.32 21.73
CA ILE A 335 0.89 -0.08 22.23
C ILE A 335 1.90 1.07 22.11
N GLU A 336 3.16 0.87 22.49
CA GLU A 336 4.22 1.88 22.38
C GLU A 336 4.43 2.32 20.92
N THR A 337 4.48 1.39 19.96
CA THR A 337 4.52 1.74 18.53
C THR A 337 3.30 2.55 18.12
N THR A 338 2.10 2.15 18.55
CA THR A 338 0.87 2.87 18.20
C THR A 338 0.87 4.30 18.74
N LEU A 339 1.33 4.50 19.99
CA LEU A 339 1.48 5.83 20.59
C LEU A 339 2.44 6.71 19.80
N ASN A 340 3.59 6.17 19.36
CA ASN A 340 4.59 6.92 18.62
C ASN A 340 4.10 7.38 17.24
N GLU A 341 3.10 6.70 16.66
CA GLU A 341 2.54 7.06 15.36
C GLU A 341 1.45 8.15 15.43
N LEU A 342 0.85 8.35 16.61
CA LEU A 342 -0.15 9.37 16.90
C LEU A 342 0.52 10.64 17.43
N VAL A 343 0.79 11.57 16.53
CA VAL A 343 1.49 12.83 16.84
C VAL A 343 0.58 14.05 16.68
N GLU A 344 0.85 15.10 17.47
CA GLU A 344 0.10 16.36 17.53
C GLU A 344 0.84 17.52 16.84
#